data_AF-G3FZ74-F1
#
_entry.id   AF-G3FZ74-F1
#
_cell.length_a   1.000
_cell.length_b   1.000
_cell.length_c   1.000
_cell.angle_alpha   90.00
_cell.angle_beta   90.00
_cell.angle_gamma   90.00
#
_symmetry.space_group_name_H-M   'P 1'
#
loop_
_entity.id
_entity.type
_entity.pdbx_description
1 polymer ?
#
loop_
_entity_poly.entity_id
_entity_poly.type
_entity_poly.pdbx_seq_one_letter_code
_entity_poly.pdbx_strand_id
1 'polypeptide(L)'
;ENRTSTAFARDYKMTGELAADSSGRIKALRVHVVADHGAFDACADPTRWPAGMFHVCTGSYDIPNAYVSVDGIYTNKFPGGVAYRCSFRVTEAVYLIERMMDVLAQKLNIDKAEIRFRNFIKQEQFPYATPLGLEYDSGNYAPALRKVLDAVGYPALRAEQAARRADPNAEWLMGIGIVTFTEIVGAGPSKMCDILGVGMFDSCEIRVHPDGSAIARMGTITQGQGHQTTYAQIIASEAGIPASVITVEEGDTSTAPYGLGTYGSRSTPVAGAAIARASRKIREKARLIAAHLFEASPDDVEFDMDRFVLKGSPDQSLTLKQVAWAAYHNVPEGMEMGLEAVD
;
A
#
# COMPACT_ATOMS: atom_id res chain seq x y z
N GLU A 1 19.63 4.55 24.76
CA GLU A 1 19.80 3.35 23.91
C GLU A 1 19.10 3.43 22.55
N ASN A 2 17.82 3.84 22.46
CA ASN A 2 17.02 3.77 21.22
C ASN A 2 17.74 4.23 19.94
N ARG A 3 18.20 5.48 19.87
CA ARG A 3 18.83 6.07 18.66
C ARG A 3 20.17 5.44 18.28
N THR A 4 20.83 4.80 19.23
CA THR A 4 22.22 4.37 19.10
C THR A 4 22.35 2.87 19.03
N SER A 5 21.27 2.09 19.11
CA SER A 5 21.40 0.62 19.14
C SER A 5 20.22 -0.17 18.56
N THR A 6 19.14 0.51 18.17
CA THR A 6 18.04 -0.09 17.40
C THR A 6 18.27 0.09 15.90
N ALA A 7 17.42 -0.53 15.07
CA ALA A 7 17.56 -0.50 13.61
C ALA A 7 17.69 0.93 13.06
N PHE A 8 18.84 1.24 12.46
CA PHE A 8 19.02 2.46 11.67
C PHE A 8 18.27 2.36 10.33
N ALA A 9 18.23 3.46 9.56
CA ALA A 9 17.63 3.49 8.23
C ALA A 9 18.61 4.05 7.18
N ARG A 10 18.44 3.65 5.91
CA ARG A 10 19.21 4.13 4.75
C ARG A 10 20.63 3.56 4.68
N ASP A 11 21.65 4.43 4.84
CA ASP A 11 23.09 4.17 4.67
C ASP A 11 23.46 3.48 3.34
N TYR A 12 22.80 3.90 2.25
CA TYR A 12 23.12 3.52 0.88
C TYR A 12 24.01 4.57 0.21
N LYS A 13 25.16 4.15 -0.30
CA LYS A 13 25.99 4.93 -1.22
C LYS A 13 25.67 4.49 -2.64
N MET A 14 24.93 5.32 -3.37
CA MET A 14 24.36 4.95 -4.65
C MET A 14 25.05 5.65 -5.81
N THR A 15 25.44 4.88 -6.82
CA THR A 15 25.90 5.34 -8.12
C THR A 15 24.79 5.05 -9.13
N GLY A 16 24.13 6.09 -9.63
CA GLY A 16 23.10 5.99 -10.66
C GLY A 16 23.58 6.52 -12.01
N GLU A 17 23.19 5.86 -13.09
CA GLU A 17 23.49 6.25 -14.46
C GLU A 17 22.22 6.16 -15.32
N LEU A 18 21.88 7.25 -16.03
CA LEU A 18 20.79 7.28 -17.00
C LEU A 18 21.35 7.46 -18.41
N ALA A 19 20.92 6.60 -19.32
CA ALA A 19 21.12 6.79 -20.75
C ALA A 19 19.85 7.39 -21.36
N ALA A 20 19.98 8.47 -22.12
CA ALA A 20 18.88 9.14 -22.79
C ALA A 20 19.33 9.74 -24.13
N ASP A 21 18.38 9.97 -25.04
CA ASP A 21 18.64 10.76 -26.24
C ASP A 21 18.58 12.28 -25.97
N SER A 22 18.90 13.09 -26.98
CA SER A 22 18.91 14.55 -26.87
C SER A 22 17.52 15.15 -26.62
N SER A 23 16.44 14.41 -26.89
CA SER A 23 15.08 14.83 -26.56
C SER A 23 14.74 14.58 -25.08
N GLY A 24 15.62 13.93 -24.33
CA GLY A 24 15.40 13.56 -22.94
C GLY A 24 14.57 12.28 -22.77
N ARG A 25 14.37 11.48 -23.83
CA ARG A 25 13.73 10.16 -23.70
C ARG A 25 14.76 9.13 -23.22
N ILE A 26 14.45 8.52 -22.08
CA ILE A 26 15.32 7.57 -21.38
C ILE A 26 15.31 6.22 -22.11
N LYS A 27 16.49 5.59 -22.17
CA LYS A 27 16.73 4.29 -22.83
C LYS A 27 17.21 3.23 -21.86
N ALA A 28 17.94 3.62 -20.82
CA ALA A 28 18.40 2.68 -19.80
C ALA A 28 18.69 3.34 -18.45
N LEU A 29 18.57 2.54 -17.39
CA LEU A 29 19.03 2.85 -16.04
C LEU A 29 20.06 1.81 -15.59
N ARG A 30 21.21 2.24 -15.07
CA ARG A 30 22.16 1.36 -14.39
C ARG A 30 22.45 1.88 -13.00
N VAL A 31 22.43 0.99 -12.01
CA VAL A 31 22.64 1.35 -10.60
C VAL A 31 23.61 0.39 -9.95
N HIS A 32 24.55 0.95 -9.19
CA HIS A 32 25.37 0.22 -8.22
C HIS A 32 25.22 0.87 -6.84
N VAL A 33 25.12 0.05 -5.81
CA VAL A 33 24.99 0.50 -4.42
C VAL A 33 25.99 -0.22 -3.55
N VAL A 34 26.64 0.52 -2.65
CA VAL A 34 27.29 -0.03 -1.46
C VAL A 34 26.41 0.26 -0.25
N ALA A 35 25.91 -0.80 0.39
CA ALA A 35 25.00 -0.76 1.51
C ALA A 35 25.74 -1.11 2.81
N ASP A 36 25.84 -0.17 3.73
CA ASP A 36 26.42 -0.42 5.06
C ASP A 36 25.36 -1.01 5.98
N HIS A 37 25.55 -2.24 6.46
CA HIS A 37 24.59 -2.96 7.31
C HIS A 37 24.97 -2.96 8.81
N GLY A 38 26.08 -2.29 9.17
CA GLY A 38 26.64 -2.35 10.52
C GLY A 38 27.34 -3.68 10.81
N ALA A 39 27.46 -4.05 12.08
CA ALA A 39 28.27 -5.20 12.51
C ALA A 39 27.60 -6.56 12.23
N PHE A 40 26.28 -6.58 12.14
CA PHE A 40 25.48 -7.77 11.86
C PHE A 40 24.39 -7.41 10.85
N ASP A 41 24.06 -8.34 9.96
CA ASP A 41 22.94 -8.12 9.05
C ASP A 41 21.63 -8.45 9.77
N ALA A 42 20.97 -7.41 10.28
CA ALA A 42 19.62 -7.47 10.84
C ALA A 42 18.66 -6.60 10.03
N CYS A 43 18.93 -6.42 8.73
CA CYS A 43 18.07 -5.67 7.84
C CYS A 43 16.73 -6.41 7.67
N ALA A 44 15.63 -5.76 8.05
CA ALA A 44 14.30 -6.38 8.04
C ALA A 44 13.72 -6.43 6.63
N ASP A 45 13.97 -7.51 5.89
CA ASP A 45 13.49 -7.73 4.53
C ASP A 45 12.84 -9.10 4.38
N PRO A 46 11.98 -9.32 3.36
CA PRO A 46 11.60 -10.67 3.00
C PRO A 46 12.82 -11.48 2.58
N THR A 47 12.88 -12.76 2.95
CA THR A 47 14.07 -13.62 2.93
C THR A 47 14.84 -13.61 1.61
N ARG A 48 14.15 -13.47 0.48
CA ARG A 48 14.75 -13.51 -0.87
C ARG A 48 15.23 -12.15 -1.39
N TRP A 49 15.05 -11.09 -0.62
CA TRP A 49 15.26 -9.71 -1.05
C TRP A 49 16.25 -8.99 -0.12
N PRO A 50 17.55 -9.34 -0.15
CA PRO A 50 18.56 -8.74 0.74
C PRO A 50 18.77 -7.22 0.53
N ALA A 51 18.25 -6.67 -0.56
CA ALA A 51 18.20 -5.23 -0.85
C ALA A 51 16.74 -4.71 -0.94
N GLY A 52 15.80 -5.41 -0.31
CA GLY A 52 14.38 -5.11 -0.36
C GLY A 52 13.82 -4.98 -1.78
N MET A 53 12.88 -4.05 -1.93
CA MET A 53 12.25 -3.67 -3.19
C MET A 53 13.00 -2.53 -3.90
N PHE A 54 14.31 -2.39 -3.68
CA PHE A 54 15.11 -1.33 -4.31
C PHE A 54 15.02 -1.35 -5.85
N HIS A 55 14.76 -2.52 -6.45
CA HIS A 55 14.56 -2.70 -7.88
C HIS A 55 13.28 -2.04 -8.45
N VAL A 56 12.50 -1.32 -7.63
CA VAL A 56 11.51 -0.33 -8.09
C VAL A 56 12.17 0.97 -8.62
N CYS A 57 13.50 1.08 -8.59
CA CYS A 57 14.24 2.29 -8.93
C CYS A 57 14.12 2.76 -10.38
N THR A 58 13.36 2.08 -11.25
CA THR A 58 12.93 2.66 -12.54
C THR A 58 11.85 3.74 -12.36
N GLY A 59 11.23 3.80 -11.17
CA GLY A 59 10.28 4.83 -10.79
C GLY A 59 9.01 4.79 -11.63
N SER A 60 8.47 5.97 -11.93
CA SER A 60 7.24 6.16 -12.72
C SER A 60 7.49 6.20 -14.23
N TYR A 61 8.69 5.80 -14.68
CA TYR A 61 9.18 6.04 -16.02
C TYR A 61 9.23 4.77 -16.87
N ASP A 62 8.82 4.89 -18.12
CA ASP A 62 8.87 3.86 -19.15
C ASP A 62 10.30 3.74 -19.69
N ILE A 63 11.13 3.05 -18.89
CA ILE A 63 12.54 2.76 -19.16
C ILE A 63 12.63 1.33 -19.68
N PRO A 64 13.09 1.09 -20.93
CA PRO A 64 13.04 -0.24 -21.51
C PRO A 64 14.14 -1.19 -21.01
N ASN A 65 15.24 -0.68 -20.46
CA ASN A 65 16.35 -1.50 -19.99
C ASN A 65 16.82 -1.01 -18.62
N ALA A 66 17.00 -1.91 -17.65
CA ALA A 66 17.59 -1.54 -16.39
C ALA A 66 18.44 -2.66 -15.78
N TYR A 67 19.45 -2.28 -15.01
CA TYR A 67 20.26 -3.20 -14.21
C TYR A 67 20.61 -2.58 -12.87
N VAL A 68 20.57 -3.40 -11.82
CA VAL A 68 20.83 -2.99 -10.45
C VAL A 68 21.75 -4.01 -9.77
N SER A 69 22.77 -3.53 -9.07
CA SER A 69 23.62 -4.33 -8.19
C SER A 69 23.75 -3.64 -6.83
N VAL A 70 23.69 -4.42 -5.75
CA VAL A 70 23.82 -3.93 -4.37
C VAL A 70 24.80 -4.82 -3.62
N ASP A 71 25.88 -4.23 -3.11
CA ASP A 71 26.87 -4.90 -2.27
C ASP A 71 26.64 -4.52 -0.81
N GLY A 72 26.25 -5.49 0.02
CA GLY A 72 26.15 -5.33 1.47
C GLY A 72 27.52 -5.48 2.13
N ILE A 73 27.88 -4.55 3.03
CA ILE A 73 29.15 -4.58 3.77
C ILE A 73 28.92 -4.53 5.29
N TYR A 74 29.85 -5.14 6.03
CA TYR A 74 29.92 -5.02 7.49
C TYR A 74 30.82 -3.86 7.92
N THR A 75 30.43 -3.16 8.98
CA THR A 75 31.20 -2.10 9.62
C THR A 75 31.03 -2.12 11.14
N ASN A 76 31.84 -1.37 11.89
CA ASN A 76 31.69 -1.23 13.35
C ASN A 76 30.55 -0.26 13.74
N LYS A 77 29.35 -0.45 13.19
CA LYS A 77 28.11 0.28 13.52
C LYS A 77 27.05 -0.70 14.05
N PHE A 78 25.98 -0.15 14.63
CA PHE A 78 24.82 -0.94 15.03
C PHE A 78 24.05 -1.45 13.80
N PRO A 79 23.37 -2.61 13.91
CA PRO A 79 22.69 -3.23 12.77
C PRO A 79 21.38 -2.52 12.42
N GLY A 80 20.88 -2.75 11.20
CA GLY A 80 19.63 -2.14 10.71
C GLY A 80 19.62 -2.00 9.19
N GLY A 81 18.97 -0.94 8.70
CA GLY A 81 18.91 -0.60 7.28
C GLY A 81 17.49 -0.34 6.81
N VAL A 82 16.62 -1.35 6.93
CA VAL A 82 15.18 -1.21 6.69
C VAL A 82 14.47 -0.76 7.96
N ALA A 83 14.20 0.54 7.99
CA ALA A 83 13.36 1.19 8.99
C ALA A 83 12.81 2.52 8.43
N TYR A 84 12.02 3.22 9.24
CA TYR A 84 11.63 4.61 9.00
C TYR A 84 10.97 4.86 7.63
N ARG A 85 9.81 4.20 7.44
CA ARG A 85 8.92 4.36 6.28
C ARG A 85 9.59 4.09 4.92
N CYS A 86 10.53 3.14 4.86
CA CYS A 86 11.29 2.86 3.64
C CYS A 86 10.64 1.86 2.69
N SER A 87 9.59 1.16 3.12
CA SER A 87 8.91 0.12 2.35
C SER A 87 9.88 -0.89 1.71
N PHE A 88 10.88 -1.34 2.47
CA PHE A 88 11.96 -2.20 1.97
C PHE A 88 12.79 -1.50 0.88
N ARG A 89 13.54 -0.46 1.25
CA ARG A 89 14.49 0.27 0.39
C ARG A 89 13.89 1.08 -0.77
N VAL A 90 12.57 1.24 -0.83
CA VAL A 90 11.88 2.09 -1.83
C VAL A 90 12.26 3.56 -1.66
N THR A 91 12.51 4.02 -0.43
CA THR A 91 12.96 5.41 -0.21
C THR A 91 14.26 5.73 -0.93
N GLU A 92 15.21 4.79 -0.92
CA GLU A 92 16.50 4.90 -1.60
C GLU A 92 16.30 4.81 -3.12
N ALA A 93 15.45 3.90 -3.59
CA ALA A 93 15.12 3.71 -5.00
C ALA A 93 14.49 4.97 -5.62
N VAL A 94 13.47 5.53 -4.96
CA VAL A 94 12.79 6.77 -5.39
C VAL A 94 13.75 7.95 -5.32
N TYR A 95 14.54 8.06 -4.25
CA TYR A 95 15.53 9.14 -4.15
C TYR A 95 16.52 9.10 -5.32
N LEU A 96 17.04 7.91 -5.64
CA LEU A 96 17.98 7.74 -6.75
C LEU A 96 17.36 8.20 -8.07
N ILE A 97 16.20 7.65 -8.46
CA ILE A 97 15.65 7.91 -9.78
C ILE A 97 15.24 9.36 -9.95
N GLU A 98 14.61 9.97 -8.94
CA GLU A 98 14.19 11.37 -9.02
C GLU A 98 15.38 12.33 -9.04
N ARG A 99 16.47 12.01 -8.34
CA ARG A 99 17.72 12.75 -8.46
C ARG A 99 18.33 12.62 -9.84
N MET A 100 18.32 11.42 -10.43
CA MET A 100 18.84 11.18 -11.76
C MET A 100 18.01 11.89 -12.84
N MET A 101 16.68 11.95 -12.70
CA MET A 101 15.80 12.75 -13.57
C MET A 101 16.17 14.24 -13.53
N ASP A 102 16.42 14.76 -12.34
CA ASP A 102 16.82 16.16 -12.15
C ASP A 102 18.19 16.47 -12.76
N VAL A 103 19.17 15.57 -12.60
CA VAL A 103 20.51 15.70 -13.20
C VAL A 103 20.41 15.64 -14.72
N LEU A 104 19.60 14.74 -15.28
CA LEU A 104 19.38 14.63 -16.71
C LEU A 104 18.71 15.89 -17.27
N ALA A 105 17.68 16.41 -16.59
CA ALA A 105 17.00 17.65 -16.96
C ALA A 105 17.97 18.83 -17.04
N GLN A 106 18.83 18.99 -16.02
CA GLN A 106 19.85 20.03 -15.97
C GLN A 106 20.87 19.88 -17.10
N LYS A 107 21.36 18.66 -17.35
CA LYS A 107 22.33 18.38 -18.40
C LYS A 107 21.80 18.72 -19.80
N LEU A 108 20.51 18.47 -20.04
CA LEU A 108 19.86 18.72 -21.33
C LEU A 108 19.19 20.10 -21.42
N ASN A 109 19.22 20.90 -20.35
CA ASN A 109 18.50 22.16 -20.23
C ASN A 109 17.00 22.02 -20.56
N ILE A 110 16.37 20.95 -20.08
CA ILE A 110 14.93 20.69 -20.17
C ILE A 110 14.29 20.98 -18.82
N ASP A 111 13.08 21.52 -18.80
CA ASP A 111 12.34 21.72 -17.55
C ASP A 111 12.11 20.38 -16.82
N LYS A 112 12.24 20.41 -15.48
CA LYS A 112 12.16 19.21 -14.64
C LYS A 112 10.78 18.53 -14.64
N ALA A 113 9.70 19.26 -14.85
CA ALA A 113 8.38 18.68 -15.02
C ALA A 113 8.22 18.10 -16.43
N GLU A 114 8.68 18.84 -17.45
CA GLU A 114 8.61 18.44 -18.85
C GLU A 114 9.35 17.12 -19.11
N ILE A 115 10.56 16.94 -18.58
CA ILE A 115 11.29 15.68 -18.77
C ILE A 115 10.55 14.48 -18.15
N ARG A 116 9.78 14.68 -17.09
CA ARG A 116 8.97 13.63 -16.46
C ARG A 116 7.78 13.26 -17.35
N PHE A 117 7.08 14.26 -17.90
CA PHE A 117 6.00 14.02 -18.88
C PHE A 117 6.46 13.21 -20.08
N ARG A 118 7.67 13.44 -20.59
CA ARG A 118 8.24 12.68 -21.72
C ARG A 118 8.50 11.21 -21.43
N ASN A 119 8.68 10.86 -20.16
CA ASN A 119 9.14 9.55 -19.74
C ASN A 119 8.11 8.75 -18.94
N PHE A 120 6.98 9.32 -18.54
CA PHE A 120 5.98 8.56 -17.78
C PHE A 120 5.50 7.30 -18.50
N ILE A 121 5.27 6.27 -17.70
CA ILE A 121 4.39 5.16 -18.08
C ILE A 121 2.98 5.74 -18.26
N LYS A 122 2.35 5.43 -19.40
CA LYS A 122 1.01 5.91 -19.73
C LYS A 122 -0.07 5.06 -19.04
N GLN A 123 -1.25 5.65 -18.83
CA GLN A 123 -2.36 4.99 -18.15
C GLN A 123 -2.77 3.68 -18.85
N GLU A 124 -2.77 3.67 -20.19
CA GLU A 124 -3.12 2.50 -21.00
C GLU A 124 -2.06 1.39 -21.00
N GLN A 125 -0.88 1.62 -20.40
CA GLN A 125 0.18 0.61 -20.28
C GLN A 125 0.07 -0.23 -19.01
N PHE A 126 -0.86 0.10 -18.09
CA PHE A 126 -1.09 -0.69 -16.88
C PHE A 126 -2.04 -1.88 -17.16
N PRO A 127 -1.81 -3.07 -16.57
CA PRO A 127 -0.68 -3.40 -15.68
C PRO A 127 0.66 -3.41 -16.43
N TYR A 128 1.68 -2.75 -15.83
CA TYR A 128 2.94 -2.44 -16.51
C TYR A 128 4.09 -3.27 -15.95
N ALA A 129 4.68 -4.14 -16.78
CA ALA A 129 5.88 -4.90 -16.44
C ALA A 129 7.13 -4.01 -16.56
N THR A 130 7.82 -3.80 -15.45
CA THR A 130 9.09 -3.08 -15.41
C THR A 130 10.23 -3.98 -15.92
N PRO A 131 11.33 -3.41 -16.45
CA PRO A 131 12.49 -4.20 -16.89
C PRO A 131 13.21 -4.92 -15.74
N LEU A 132 12.87 -4.64 -14.47
CA LEU A 132 13.43 -5.28 -13.28
C LEU A 132 12.49 -6.33 -12.67
N GLY A 133 11.38 -6.67 -13.34
CA GLY A 133 10.54 -7.82 -12.98
C GLY A 133 9.37 -7.51 -12.04
N LEU A 134 9.04 -6.24 -11.82
CA LEU A 134 7.82 -5.83 -11.11
C LEU A 134 6.67 -5.65 -12.11
N GLU A 135 5.44 -5.89 -11.66
CA GLU A 135 4.23 -5.52 -12.40
C GLU A 135 3.50 -4.44 -11.60
N TYR A 136 3.40 -3.23 -12.15
CA TYR A 136 2.62 -2.16 -11.54
C TYR A 136 1.15 -2.36 -11.88
N ASP A 137 0.30 -2.24 -10.86
CA ASP A 137 -1.13 -2.52 -10.96
C ASP A 137 -1.91 -1.47 -11.76
N SER A 138 -1.71 -0.19 -11.45
CA SER A 138 -2.39 0.94 -12.09
C SER A 138 -1.66 2.26 -11.88
N GLY A 139 -1.93 3.25 -12.73
CA GLY A 139 -1.35 4.58 -12.58
C GLY A 139 -1.91 5.59 -13.57
N ASN A 140 -1.99 6.85 -13.16
CA ASN A 140 -2.36 7.96 -14.04
C ASN A 140 -1.52 9.22 -13.74
N TYR A 141 -0.24 9.15 -14.12
CA TYR A 141 0.79 10.07 -13.63
C TYR A 141 0.70 11.46 -14.25
N ALA A 142 0.49 11.56 -15.57
CA ALA A 142 0.48 12.84 -16.25
C ALA A 142 -0.66 13.77 -15.76
N PRO A 143 -1.91 13.32 -15.62
CA PRO A 143 -2.97 14.13 -15.01
C PRO A 143 -2.69 14.51 -13.55
N ALA A 144 -2.08 13.61 -12.76
CA ALA A 144 -1.72 13.91 -11.38
C ALA A 144 -0.65 15.02 -11.29
N LEU A 145 0.42 14.94 -12.09
CA LEU A 145 1.43 15.99 -12.14
C LEU A 145 0.82 17.31 -12.62
N ARG A 146 -0.01 17.30 -13.68
CA ARG A 146 -0.67 18.51 -14.19
C ARG A 146 -1.50 19.21 -13.12
N LYS A 147 -2.31 18.45 -12.38
CA LYS A 147 -3.11 18.97 -11.25
C LYS A 147 -2.25 19.67 -10.20
N VAL A 148 -1.08 19.12 -9.87
CA VAL A 148 -0.14 19.74 -8.92
C VAL A 148 0.45 21.03 -9.50
N LEU A 149 0.93 20.99 -10.75
CA LEU A 149 1.55 22.15 -11.40
C LEU A 149 0.57 23.33 -11.54
N ASP A 150 -0.69 23.04 -11.86
CA ASP A 150 -1.75 24.04 -11.96
C ASP A 150 -2.05 24.64 -10.58
N ALA A 151 -2.20 23.80 -9.55
CA ALA A 151 -2.53 24.25 -8.19
C ALA A 151 -1.46 25.18 -7.58
N VAL A 152 -0.19 24.98 -7.92
CA VAL A 152 0.92 25.80 -7.41
C VAL A 152 1.31 26.95 -8.35
N GLY A 153 0.68 27.07 -9.52
CA GLY A 153 1.03 28.07 -10.52
C GLY A 153 2.48 27.91 -11.01
N TYR A 154 2.89 26.70 -11.36
CA TYR A 154 4.28 26.35 -11.67
C TYR A 154 4.99 27.27 -12.68
N PRO A 155 4.37 27.74 -13.79
CA PRO A 155 5.01 28.71 -14.68
C PRO A 155 5.37 30.03 -13.99
N ALA A 156 4.51 30.52 -13.09
CA ALA A 156 4.78 31.74 -12.32
C ALA A 156 5.93 31.54 -11.34
N LEU A 157 5.99 30.39 -10.65
CA LEU A 157 7.11 30.02 -9.78
C LEU A 157 8.44 29.97 -10.56
N ARG A 158 8.42 29.45 -11.79
CA ARG A 158 9.60 29.43 -12.67
C ARG A 158 10.03 30.84 -13.09
N ALA A 159 9.08 31.72 -13.41
CA ALA A 159 9.37 33.11 -13.74
C ALA A 159 9.97 33.88 -12.54
N GLU A 160 9.41 33.70 -11.34
CA GLU A 160 9.95 34.28 -10.09
C GLU A 160 11.38 33.78 -9.82
N GLN A 161 11.61 32.47 -9.95
CA GLN A 161 12.94 31.88 -9.79
C GLN A 161 13.94 32.47 -10.79
N ALA A 162 13.54 32.68 -12.04
CA ALA A 162 14.40 33.25 -13.07
C ALA A 162 14.75 34.71 -12.77
N ALA A 163 13.76 35.53 -12.41
CA ALA A 163 13.97 36.93 -12.03
C ALA A 163 14.94 37.06 -10.86
N ARG A 164 14.80 36.21 -9.83
CA ARG A 164 15.68 36.21 -8.67
C ARG A 164 17.11 35.75 -9.00
N ARG A 165 17.29 34.77 -9.88
CA ARG A 165 18.62 34.34 -10.31
C ARG A 165 19.34 35.37 -11.17
N ALA A 166 18.60 36.25 -11.84
CA ALA A 166 19.16 37.33 -12.65
C ALA A 166 19.67 38.49 -11.78
N ASP A 167 19.21 38.62 -10.54
CA ASP A 167 19.71 39.61 -9.59
C ASP A 167 20.94 39.07 -8.83
N PRO A 168 22.15 39.59 -9.10
CA PRO A 168 23.36 39.15 -8.39
C PRO A 168 23.37 39.55 -6.91
N ASN A 169 22.49 40.46 -6.49
CA ASN A 169 22.37 40.91 -5.10
C ASN A 169 21.25 40.20 -4.34
N ALA A 170 20.61 39.19 -4.92
CA ALA A 170 19.55 38.45 -4.27
C ALA A 170 20.06 37.79 -2.96
N GLU A 171 19.50 38.19 -1.81
CA GLU A 171 19.92 37.73 -0.49
C GLU A 171 19.63 36.25 -0.20
N TRP A 172 18.75 35.62 -0.99
CA TRP A 172 18.39 34.22 -0.86
C TRP A 172 18.07 33.58 -2.22
N LEU A 173 18.29 32.26 -2.32
CA LEU A 173 18.04 31.46 -3.51
C LEU A 173 16.66 30.80 -3.49
N MET A 174 15.97 30.79 -4.63
CA MET A 174 14.71 30.06 -4.79
C MET A 174 14.94 28.68 -5.41
N GLY A 175 14.58 27.63 -4.68
CA GLY A 175 14.58 26.24 -5.15
C GLY A 175 13.16 25.75 -5.45
N ILE A 176 13.00 24.99 -6.53
CA ILE A 176 11.74 24.29 -6.86
C ILE A 176 12.08 22.82 -7.02
N GLY A 177 11.59 22.00 -6.09
CA GLY A 177 11.74 20.54 -6.09
C GLY A 177 10.47 19.87 -6.63
N ILE A 178 10.65 18.87 -7.49
CA ILE A 178 9.56 18.05 -8.03
C ILE A 178 9.95 16.60 -7.83
N VAL A 179 9.01 15.80 -7.33
CA VAL A 179 9.14 14.35 -7.21
C VAL A 179 7.84 13.73 -7.73
N THR A 180 7.96 12.80 -8.67
CA THR A 180 6.86 12.00 -9.18
C THR A 180 7.25 10.55 -9.03
N PHE A 181 6.66 9.87 -8.05
CA PHE A 181 7.13 8.57 -7.61
C PHE A 181 6.02 7.52 -7.68
N THR A 182 6.45 6.28 -7.87
CA THR A 182 5.63 5.07 -7.75
C THR A 182 6.13 4.30 -6.53
N GLU A 183 5.21 3.93 -5.65
CA GLU A 183 5.48 3.04 -4.51
C GLU A 183 5.19 1.58 -4.89
N ILE A 184 5.81 0.65 -4.17
CA ILE A 184 5.46 -0.76 -4.05
C ILE A 184 5.29 -1.11 -2.57
N VAL A 185 4.03 -1.25 -2.16
CA VAL A 185 3.64 -1.59 -0.79
C VAL A 185 2.80 -2.86 -0.78
N GLY A 186 2.57 -3.44 0.41
CA GLY A 186 1.77 -4.67 0.49
C GLY A 186 2.57 -5.93 0.16
N ALA A 187 3.82 -6.00 0.62
CA ALA A 187 4.63 -7.23 0.56
C ALA A 187 3.79 -8.42 1.03
N GLY A 188 3.54 -9.36 0.11
CA GLY A 188 2.36 -10.23 0.19
C GLY A 188 2.49 -11.56 -0.54
N PRO A 189 2.75 -11.60 -1.87
CA PRO A 189 2.70 -12.85 -2.63
C PRO A 189 3.69 -13.90 -2.08
N SER A 190 3.16 -14.95 -1.46
CA SER A 190 3.95 -15.99 -0.76
C SER A 190 4.95 -16.71 -1.66
N LYS A 191 4.72 -16.70 -2.98
CA LYS A 191 5.66 -17.21 -3.98
C LYS A 191 7.03 -16.52 -3.91
N MET A 192 7.09 -15.25 -3.54
CA MET A 192 8.31 -14.43 -3.55
C MET A 192 8.60 -13.70 -2.23
N CYS A 193 7.62 -13.55 -1.35
CA CYS A 193 7.71 -12.80 -0.09
C CYS A 193 7.42 -13.72 1.10
N ASP A 194 8.43 -13.93 1.92
CA ASP A 194 8.33 -14.63 3.21
C ASP A 194 9.20 -13.92 4.26
N ILE A 195 8.81 -13.98 5.53
CA ILE A 195 9.65 -13.60 6.67
C ILE A 195 10.04 -14.89 7.37
N LEU A 196 11.32 -15.25 7.28
CA LEU A 196 11.87 -16.46 7.91
C LEU A 196 11.08 -17.73 7.57
N GLY A 197 10.65 -17.87 6.30
CA GLY A 197 9.89 -19.01 5.80
C GLY A 197 8.37 -18.91 5.93
N VAL A 198 7.83 -17.91 6.65
CA VAL A 198 6.39 -17.67 6.73
C VAL A 198 5.98 -16.75 5.58
N GLY A 199 5.12 -17.23 4.67
CA GLY A 199 4.60 -16.43 3.57
C GLY A 199 3.95 -15.13 4.07
N MET A 200 4.15 -14.02 3.37
CA MET A 200 3.73 -12.70 3.86
C MET A 200 2.22 -12.40 3.75
N PHE A 201 1.37 -13.36 4.11
CA PHE A 201 -0.08 -13.16 4.22
C PHE A 201 -0.43 -12.31 5.45
N ASP A 202 -1.70 -11.95 5.55
CA ASP A 202 -2.31 -11.44 6.79
C ASP A 202 -3.74 -11.95 6.85
N SER A 203 -4.40 -11.76 7.97
CA SER A 203 -5.65 -12.45 8.28
C SER A 203 -6.65 -11.58 9.01
N CYS A 204 -7.92 -11.95 8.92
CA CYS A 204 -8.99 -11.32 9.68
C CYS A 204 -9.97 -12.36 10.22
N GLU A 205 -10.33 -12.23 11.50
CA GLU A 205 -11.46 -12.92 12.13
C GLU A 205 -12.52 -11.88 12.48
N ILE A 206 -13.78 -12.14 12.11
CA ILE A 206 -14.93 -11.29 12.45
C ILE A 206 -15.98 -12.18 13.10
N ARG A 207 -16.49 -11.75 14.26
CA ARG A 207 -17.63 -12.37 14.95
C ARG A 207 -18.71 -11.33 15.23
N VAL A 208 -19.91 -11.58 14.72
CA VAL A 208 -21.10 -10.75 14.98
C VAL A 208 -21.86 -11.34 16.17
N HIS A 209 -22.12 -10.52 17.18
CA HIS A 209 -22.85 -10.89 18.39
C HIS A 209 -24.37 -10.94 18.14
N PRO A 210 -25.14 -11.61 19.02
CA PRO A 210 -26.59 -11.71 18.87
C PRO A 210 -27.34 -10.36 18.81
N ASP A 211 -26.75 -9.29 19.37
CA ASP A 211 -27.34 -7.95 19.38
C ASP A 211 -27.00 -7.11 18.14
N GLY A 212 -26.21 -7.66 17.21
CA GLY A 212 -25.75 -7.02 15.98
C GLY A 212 -24.45 -6.20 16.11
N SER A 213 -23.88 -6.10 17.32
CA SER A 213 -22.50 -5.59 17.49
C SER A 213 -21.48 -6.63 17.01
N ALA A 214 -20.22 -6.25 16.82
CA ALA A 214 -19.20 -7.18 16.37
C ALA A 214 -17.85 -6.95 17.02
N ILE A 215 -17.06 -8.02 17.07
CA ILE A 215 -15.64 -7.97 17.36
C ILE A 215 -14.86 -8.48 16.15
N ALA A 216 -13.78 -7.79 15.80
CA ALA A 216 -12.90 -8.16 14.70
C ALA A 216 -11.44 -8.10 15.13
N ARG A 217 -10.67 -9.11 14.74
CA ARG A 217 -9.25 -9.21 15.03
C ARG A 217 -8.45 -9.41 13.77
N MET A 218 -7.28 -8.78 13.70
CA MET A 218 -6.38 -8.88 12.56
C MET A 218 -5.00 -9.34 13.01
N GLY A 219 -4.26 -9.93 12.06
CA GLY A 219 -2.86 -10.30 12.25
C GLY A 219 -1.87 -9.12 12.12
N THR A 220 -2.39 -7.92 11.84
CA THR A 220 -1.66 -6.65 11.90
C THR A 220 -1.57 -6.11 13.33
N ILE A 221 -0.83 -5.01 13.50
CA ILE A 221 -0.79 -4.24 14.74
C ILE A 221 -0.65 -2.75 14.44
N THR A 222 -1.45 -1.90 15.05
CA THR A 222 -1.34 -0.43 14.93
C THR A 222 -0.22 0.15 15.80
N GLN A 223 0.42 1.22 15.32
CA GLN A 223 1.30 2.13 16.07
C GLN A 223 0.81 3.58 15.96
N GLY A 224 -0.50 3.80 15.72
CA GLY A 224 -1.12 5.13 15.63
C GLY A 224 -1.67 5.54 14.26
N GLN A 225 -1.66 4.66 13.27
CA GLN A 225 -2.27 4.89 11.94
C GLN A 225 -3.80 4.75 11.91
N GLY A 226 -4.44 4.39 13.03
CA GLY A 226 -5.89 4.37 13.15
C GLY A 226 -6.58 3.11 12.62
N HIS A 227 -5.95 1.93 12.78
CA HIS A 227 -6.55 0.66 12.35
C HIS A 227 -7.91 0.40 13.00
N GLN A 228 -8.06 0.69 14.30
CA GLN A 228 -9.31 0.48 15.02
C GLN A 228 -10.50 1.22 14.39
N THR A 229 -10.25 2.39 13.81
CA THR A 229 -11.27 3.16 13.08
C THR A 229 -11.42 2.66 11.65
N THR A 230 -10.32 2.57 10.91
CA THR A 230 -10.36 2.32 9.46
C THR A 230 -10.79 0.91 9.11
N TYR A 231 -10.39 -0.09 9.90
CA TYR A 231 -10.85 -1.46 9.70
C TYR A 231 -12.34 -1.62 10.01
N ALA A 232 -12.84 -0.99 11.07
CA ALA A 232 -14.27 -0.94 11.35
C ALA A 232 -15.06 -0.31 10.19
N GLN A 233 -14.52 0.70 9.51
CA GLN A 233 -15.16 1.30 8.32
C GLN A 233 -15.23 0.35 7.11
N ILE A 234 -14.20 -0.49 6.90
CA ILE A 234 -14.23 -1.52 5.85
C ILE A 234 -15.32 -2.54 6.18
N ILE A 235 -15.34 -3.05 7.41
CA ILE A 235 -16.35 -4.03 7.86
C ILE A 235 -17.75 -3.42 7.76
N ALA A 236 -17.91 -2.15 8.15
CA ALA A 236 -19.19 -1.48 8.09
C ALA A 236 -19.76 -1.42 6.67
N SER A 237 -18.92 -1.07 5.69
CA SER A 237 -19.34 -0.96 4.30
C SER A 237 -19.61 -2.33 3.67
N GLU A 238 -18.83 -3.35 4.02
CA GLU A 238 -18.95 -4.67 3.41
C GLU A 238 -20.03 -5.55 4.08
N ALA A 239 -20.23 -5.42 5.39
CA ALA A 239 -21.16 -6.27 6.14
C ALA A 239 -22.45 -5.55 6.57
N GLY A 240 -22.53 -4.22 6.53
CA GLY A 240 -23.71 -3.45 6.96
C GLY A 240 -23.83 -3.25 8.47
N ILE A 241 -22.72 -3.36 9.21
CA ILE A 241 -22.68 -3.12 10.67
C ILE A 241 -22.19 -1.68 10.91
N PRO A 242 -22.87 -0.83 11.69
CA PRO A 242 -22.34 0.49 11.99
C PRO A 242 -20.95 0.42 12.62
N ALA A 243 -19.96 1.16 12.08
CA ALA A 243 -18.58 1.10 12.56
C ALA A 243 -18.42 1.39 14.07
N SER A 244 -19.35 2.17 14.65
CA SER A 244 -19.36 2.52 16.08
C SER A 244 -19.64 1.34 17.03
N VAL A 245 -20.17 0.22 16.52
CA VAL A 245 -20.45 -0.99 17.30
C VAL A 245 -19.55 -2.16 16.90
N ILE A 246 -18.45 -1.87 16.20
CA ILE A 246 -17.42 -2.84 15.83
C ILE A 246 -16.20 -2.58 16.68
N THR A 247 -15.89 -3.51 17.58
CA THR A 247 -14.63 -3.48 18.34
C THR A 247 -13.54 -4.14 17.52
N VAL A 248 -12.44 -3.42 17.31
CA VAL A 248 -11.27 -3.90 16.57
C VAL A 248 -10.11 -4.10 17.53
N GLU A 249 -9.51 -5.29 17.51
CA GLU A 249 -8.35 -5.65 18.32
C GLU A 249 -7.20 -6.22 17.46
N GLU A 250 -5.98 -6.04 17.96
CA GLU A 250 -4.73 -6.43 17.30
C GLU A 250 -3.66 -6.73 18.36
N GLY A 251 -2.63 -7.51 18.00
CA GLY A 251 -1.36 -7.60 18.76
C GLY A 251 -1.30 -8.62 19.91
N ASP A 252 -2.43 -9.11 20.43
CA ASP A 252 -2.42 -10.25 21.37
C ASP A 252 -2.42 -11.57 20.60
N THR A 253 -1.27 -12.25 20.58
CA THR A 253 -1.09 -13.53 19.86
C THR A 253 -1.91 -14.68 20.44
N SER A 254 -2.50 -14.53 21.63
CA SER A 254 -3.40 -15.53 22.20
C SER A 254 -4.84 -15.39 21.69
N THR A 255 -5.18 -14.28 21.03
CA THR A 255 -6.56 -13.98 20.61
C THR A 255 -6.67 -13.57 19.15
N ALA A 256 -5.70 -12.83 18.60
CA ALA A 256 -5.69 -12.40 17.21
C ALA A 256 -5.30 -13.56 16.27
N PRO A 257 -5.89 -13.62 15.05
CA PRO A 257 -5.45 -14.58 14.05
C PRO A 257 -4.00 -14.27 13.61
N TYR A 258 -3.30 -15.29 13.11
CA TYR A 258 -1.89 -15.15 12.75
C TYR A 258 -1.71 -14.21 11.55
N GLY A 259 -0.89 -13.17 11.72
CA GLY A 259 -0.43 -12.37 10.59
C GLY A 259 1.01 -11.91 10.77
N LEU A 260 1.45 -11.09 9.83
CA LEU A 260 2.85 -10.69 9.72
C LEU A 260 3.10 -9.30 10.31
N GLY A 261 2.10 -8.70 10.94
CA GLY A 261 2.21 -7.39 11.55
C GLY A 261 2.18 -6.23 10.54
N THR A 262 2.52 -5.05 11.03
CA THR A 262 2.45 -3.80 10.25
C THR A 262 3.81 -3.16 10.02
N TYR A 263 4.19 -3.09 8.75
CA TYR A 263 5.33 -2.37 8.20
C TYR A 263 5.17 -2.31 6.68
N GLY A 264 6.02 -1.57 5.96
CA GLY A 264 5.97 -1.49 4.49
C GLY A 264 4.58 -1.17 3.93
N SER A 265 3.81 -0.37 4.68
CA SER A 265 2.42 0.03 4.40
C SER A 265 1.51 -1.13 3.99
N ARG A 266 1.75 -2.34 4.53
CA ARG A 266 1.07 -3.57 4.08
C ARG A 266 -0.33 -3.80 4.66
N SER A 267 -0.70 -3.07 5.70
CA SER A 267 -1.94 -3.26 6.45
C SER A 267 -3.19 -3.15 5.57
N THR A 268 -3.37 -2.06 4.83
CA THR A 268 -4.51 -1.93 3.90
C THR A 268 -4.43 -2.92 2.74
N PRO A 269 -3.31 -3.07 2.01
CA PRO A 269 -3.24 -4.02 0.90
C PRO A 269 -3.54 -5.48 1.30
N VAL A 270 -3.02 -5.95 2.44
CA VAL A 270 -3.09 -7.37 2.81
C VAL A 270 -4.23 -7.62 3.80
N ALA A 271 -4.18 -7.02 5.00
CA ALA A 271 -5.22 -7.21 6.01
C ALA A 271 -6.53 -6.52 5.61
N GLY A 272 -6.51 -5.35 4.98
CA GLY A 272 -7.71 -4.71 4.44
C GLY A 272 -8.44 -5.58 3.41
N ALA A 273 -7.70 -6.32 2.58
CA ALA A 273 -8.29 -7.30 1.68
C ALA A 273 -8.86 -8.53 2.42
N ALA A 274 -8.17 -9.03 3.45
CA ALA A 274 -8.67 -10.12 4.30
C ALA A 274 -9.95 -9.71 5.05
N ILE A 275 -9.99 -8.49 5.59
CA ILE A 275 -11.17 -7.89 6.23
C ILE A 275 -12.34 -7.88 5.26
N ALA A 276 -12.15 -7.34 4.04
CA ALA A 276 -13.22 -7.31 3.05
C ALA A 276 -13.71 -8.72 2.68
N ARG A 277 -12.82 -9.70 2.52
CA ARG A 277 -13.21 -11.09 2.23
C ARG A 277 -13.95 -11.75 3.39
N ALA A 278 -13.48 -11.59 4.63
CA ALA A 278 -14.17 -12.08 5.83
C ALA A 278 -15.56 -11.43 5.97
N SER A 279 -15.67 -10.11 5.78
CA SER A 279 -16.96 -9.39 5.78
C SER A 279 -17.92 -9.90 4.70
N ARG A 280 -17.42 -10.23 3.51
CA ARG A 280 -18.24 -10.82 2.43
C ARG A 280 -18.72 -12.24 2.77
N LYS A 281 -17.91 -13.04 3.48
CA LYS A 281 -18.35 -14.35 4.02
C LYS A 281 -19.47 -14.18 5.05
N ILE A 282 -19.36 -13.20 5.95
CA ILE A 282 -20.44 -12.82 6.90
C ILE A 282 -21.71 -12.43 6.14
N ARG A 283 -21.60 -11.51 5.17
CA ARG A 283 -22.73 -11.03 4.38
C ARG A 283 -23.42 -12.18 3.63
N GLU A 284 -22.65 -13.11 3.08
CA GLU A 284 -23.20 -14.26 2.37
C GLU A 284 -23.93 -15.23 3.32
N LYS A 285 -23.35 -15.56 4.48
CA LYS A 285 -24.04 -16.37 5.49
C LYS A 285 -25.33 -15.68 5.97
N ALA A 286 -25.27 -14.38 6.20
CA ALA A 286 -26.42 -13.57 6.58
C ALA A 286 -27.51 -13.54 5.49
N ARG A 287 -27.14 -13.46 4.20
CA ARG A 287 -28.08 -13.54 3.07
C ARG A 287 -28.84 -14.86 3.06
N LEU A 288 -28.15 -15.97 3.30
CA LEU A 288 -28.78 -17.30 3.37
C LEU A 288 -29.75 -17.42 4.55
N ILE A 289 -29.39 -16.86 5.71
CA ILE A 289 -30.29 -16.81 6.88
C ILE A 289 -31.50 -15.91 6.58
N ALA A 290 -31.29 -14.74 5.96
CA ALA A 290 -32.37 -13.84 5.56
C ALA A 290 -33.34 -14.53 4.59
N ALA A 291 -32.84 -15.29 3.61
CA ALA A 291 -33.65 -16.07 2.68
C ALA A 291 -34.53 -17.10 3.40
N HIS A 292 -33.97 -17.80 4.38
CA HIS A 292 -34.73 -18.72 5.23
C HIS A 292 -35.81 -18.03 6.04
N LEU A 293 -35.52 -16.85 6.60
CA LEU A 293 -36.50 -16.05 7.34
C LEU A 293 -37.61 -15.47 6.44
N PHE A 294 -37.30 -15.21 5.17
CA PHE A 294 -38.29 -14.80 4.16
C PHE A 294 -39.05 -15.98 3.54
N GLU A 295 -38.66 -17.22 3.85
CA GLU A 295 -39.16 -18.43 3.17
C GLU A 295 -39.00 -18.34 1.63
N ALA A 296 -37.90 -17.75 1.18
CA ALA A 296 -37.63 -17.44 -0.22
C ALA A 296 -36.31 -18.06 -0.71
N SER A 297 -36.12 -18.07 -2.03
CA SER A 297 -34.82 -18.41 -2.61
C SER A 297 -33.78 -17.36 -2.21
N PRO A 298 -32.54 -17.74 -1.87
CA PRO A 298 -31.46 -16.78 -1.68
C PRO A 298 -31.28 -15.84 -2.87
N ASP A 299 -31.50 -16.32 -4.10
CA ASP A 299 -31.37 -15.52 -5.32
C ASP A 299 -32.38 -14.37 -5.40
N ASP A 300 -33.46 -14.43 -4.61
CA ASP A 300 -34.46 -13.37 -4.49
C ASP A 300 -34.13 -12.36 -3.37
N VAL A 301 -33.01 -12.53 -2.68
CA VAL A 301 -32.57 -11.65 -1.59
C VAL A 301 -31.43 -10.74 -2.04
N GLU A 302 -31.65 -9.43 -1.96
CA GLU A 302 -30.65 -8.41 -2.24
C GLU A 302 -30.15 -7.76 -0.94
N PHE A 303 -28.86 -7.41 -0.91
CA PHE A 303 -28.30 -6.62 0.17
C PHE A 303 -28.33 -5.14 -0.19
N ASP A 304 -29.00 -4.35 0.63
CA ASP A 304 -29.12 -2.90 0.49
C ASP A 304 -28.57 -2.22 1.75
N MET A 305 -27.30 -1.81 1.70
CA MET A 305 -26.57 -1.06 2.73
C MET A 305 -26.45 -1.74 4.11
N ASP A 306 -27.56 -1.91 4.83
CA ASP A 306 -27.65 -2.43 6.20
C ASP A 306 -28.74 -3.51 6.39
N ARG A 307 -29.44 -3.86 5.31
CA ARG A 307 -30.58 -4.79 5.32
C ARG A 307 -30.57 -5.72 4.11
N PHE A 308 -31.31 -6.80 4.25
CA PHE A 308 -31.65 -7.73 3.20
C PHE A 308 -33.10 -7.47 2.77
N VAL A 309 -33.35 -7.35 1.48
CA VAL A 309 -34.67 -7.08 0.90
C VAL A 309 -35.06 -8.18 -0.09
N LEU A 310 -36.35 -8.46 -0.19
CA LEU A 310 -36.88 -9.38 -1.20
C LEU A 310 -37.11 -8.64 -2.53
N LYS A 311 -36.61 -9.22 -3.65
CA LYS A 311 -36.81 -8.66 -5.00
C LYS A 311 -38.28 -8.44 -5.30
N GLY A 312 -38.62 -7.24 -5.75
CA GLY A 312 -40.00 -6.88 -6.07
C GLY A 312 -40.93 -6.66 -4.86
N SER A 313 -40.42 -6.77 -3.64
CA SER A 313 -41.15 -6.42 -2.40
C SER A 313 -40.23 -5.75 -1.37
N PRO A 314 -39.74 -4.52 -1.64
CA PRO A 314 -38.77 -3.83 -0.78
C PRO A 314 -39.27 -3.59 0.66
N ASP A 315 -40.59 -3.55 0.86
CA ASP A 315 -41.21 -3.43 2.19
C ASP A 315 -40.93 -4.66 3.08
N GLN A 316 -40.61 -5.81 2.47
CA GLN A 316 -40.10 -6.99 3.18
C GLN A 316 -38.59 -6.86 3.32
N SER A 317 -38.15 -6.36 4.47
CA SER A 317 -36.74 -6.20 4.79
C SER A 317 -36.38 -6.77 6.16
N LEU A 318 -35.16 -7.30 6.26
CA LEU A 318 -34.55 -7.76 7.49
C LEU A 318 -33.24 -7.01 7.68
N THR A 319 -33.13 -6.26 8.77
CA THR A 319 -31.86 -5.64 9.17
C THR A 319 -30.84 -6.71 9.50
N LEU A 320 -29.56 -6.38 9.34
CA LEU A 320 -28.49 -7.29 9.76
C LEU A 320 -28.61 -7.70 11.24
N LYS A 321 -29.09 -6.80 12.11
CA LYS A 321 -29.33 -7.12 13.53
C LYS A 321 -30.35 -8.25 13.72
N GLN A 322 -31.44 -8.24 12.96
CA GLN A 322 -32.45 -9.30 13.01
C GLN A 322 -31.88 -10.63 12.52
N VAL A 323 -31.09 -10.59 11.45
CA VAL A 323 -30.41 -11.76 10.90
C VAL A 323 -29.34 -12.29 11.86
N ALA A 324 -28.59 -11.40 12.52
CA ALA A 324 -27.60 -11.76 13.54
C ALA A 324 -28.26 -12.47 14.73
N TRP A 325 -29.40 -11.98 15.21
CA TRP A 325 -30.16 -12.67 16.25
C TRP A 325 -30.59 -14.07 15.79
N ALA A 326 -31.18 -14.19 14.60
CA ALA A 326 -31.59 -15.46 14.03
C ALA A 326 -30.43 -16.44 13.84
N ALA A 327 -29.22 -15.97 13.53
CA ALA A 327 -28.04 -16.82 13.40
C ALA A 327 -27.76 -17.68 14.64
N TYR A 328 -28.22 -17.28 15.83
CA TYR A 328 -28.02 -18.01 17.08
C TYR A 328 -29.21 -18.89 17.50
N HIS A 329 -30.34 -18.87 16.77
CA HIS A 329 -31.52 -19.64 17.18
C HIS A 329 -32.42 -20.17 16.05
N ASN A 330 -32.30 -19.67 14.81
CA ASN A 330 -33.14 -20.02 13.66
C ASN A 330 -32.34 -19.86 12.35
N VAL A 331 -31.59 -20.90 12.01
CA VAL A 331 -30.81 -21.00 10.77
C VAL A 331 -31.37 -22.12 9.89
N PRO A 332 -31.06 -22.12 8.57
CA PRO A 332 -31.40 -23.24 7.69
C PRO A 332 -30.92 -24.59 8.24
N GLU A 333 -31.65 -25.66 7.94
CA GLU A 333 -31.23 -27.01 8.33
C GLU A 333 -29.83 -27.34 7.79
N GLY A 334 -28.97 -27.88 8.66
CA GLY A 334 -27.58 -28.22 8.32
C GLY A 334 -26.60 -27.04 8.32
N MET A 335 -27.05 -25.81 8.54
CA MET A 335 -26.16 -24.65 8.73
C MET A 335 -25.65 -24.58 10.18
N GLU A 336 -24.35 -24.28 10.33
CA GLU A 336 -23.77 -24.01 11.64
C GLU A 336 -24.31 -22.70 12.24
N MET A 337 -24.65 -22.73 13.54
CA MET A 337 -25.11 -21.56 14.28
C MET A 337 -24.03 -20.48 14.41
N GLY A 338 -24.44 -19.27 14.77
CA GLY A 338 -23.57 -18.09 14.90
C GLY A 338 -23.29 -17.39 13.58
N LEU A 339 -22.70 -16.20 13.67
CA LEU A 339 -22.37 -15.37 12.52
C LEU A 339 -20.92 -14.90 12.63
N GLU A 340 -20.00 -15.74 12.16
CA GLU A 340 -18.56 -15.50 12.21
C GLU A 340 -17.85 -15.98 10.93
N ALA A 341 -16.69 -15.39 10.65
CA ALA A 341 -15.87 -15.72 9.50
C ALA A 341 -14.39 -15.46 9.78
N VAL A 342 -13.55 -16.32 9.21
CA VAL A 342 -12.09 -16.17 9.18
C VAL A 342 -11.63 -16.13 7.72
N ASP A 343 -10.65 -15.29 7.42
CA ASP A 343 -9.96 -15.24 6.13
C ASP A 343 -8.44 -15.22 6.27
#